data_AF-F2UEI1-F1
#
_entry.id   AF-F2UEI1-F1
#
_cell.length_a   1.000
_cell.length_b   1.000
_cell.length_c   1.000
_cell.angle_alpha   90.00
_cell.angle_beta   90.00
_cell.angle_gamma   90.00
#
_symmetry.space_group_name_H-M   'P 1'
#
loop_
_entity.id
_entity.type
_entity.pdbx_description
1 polymer ?
#
loop_
_entity_poly.entity_id
_entity_poly.type
_entity_poly.pdbx_seq_one_letter_code
_entity_poly.pdbx_strand_id
1 'polypeptide(L)'
;MRRALTLMKKAAENEGGVLDMLKIIARPPVARKRPELTREELDRRAKLVKEWSKHCQRHENRVMKRMSQAVKARDRALFALADIDEELLYKACMPDSSRWPLKASKPLATPPIPGYNPQASAKQE
;
A
#
# COMPACT_ATOMS: atom_id res chain seq x y z
N MET A 1 19.70 22.37 24.16
CA MET A 1 20.74 21.59 23.43
C MET A 1 20.56 20.06 23.50
N ARG A 2 20.31 19.45 24.67
CA ARG A 2 20.18 17.97 24.80
C ARG A 2 19.06 17.33 23.95
N ARG A 3 17.90 17.99 23.83
CA ARG A 3 16.77 17.49 23.00
C ARG A 3 17.07 17.46 21.49
N ALA A 4 17.83 18.44 20.99
CA ALA A 4 18.24 18.48 19.59
C ALA A 4 19.23 17.35 19.28
N LEU A 5 20.17 17.08 20.20
CA LEU A 5 21.12 15.95 20.09
C LEU A 5 20.40 14.59 20.09
N THR A 6 19.35 14.40 20.89
CA THR A 6 18.56 13.16 20.86
C THR A 6 17.74 13.00 19.58
N LEU A 7 17.22 14.10 19.02
CA LEU A 7 16.49 14.07 17.75
C LEU A 7 17.42 13.78 16.57
N MET A 8 18.62 14.38 16.56
CA MET A 8 19.66 14.08 15.56
C MET A 8 20.18 12.64 15.69
N LYS A 9 20.36 12.13 16.92
CA LYS A 9 20.69 10.70 17.14
C LYS A 9 19.61 9.77 16.61
N LYS A 10 18.33 10.07 16.88
CA LYS A 10 17.20 9.26 16.40
C LYS A 10 17.01 9.36 14.88
N ALA A 11 17.37 10.49 14.28
CA ALA A 11 17.41 10.66 12.83
C ALA A 11 18.56 9.84 12.20
N ALA A 12 19.74 9.83 12.82
CA ALA A 12 20.87 9.01 12.40
C ALA A 12 20.63 7.50 12.58
N GLU A 13 19.91 7.08 13.62
CA GLU A 13 19.45 5.69 13.80
C GLU A 13 18.48 5.23 12.69
N ASN A 14 17.80 6.18 12.03
CA ASN A 14 16.89 5.91 10.91
C ASN A 14 17.62 5.72 9.56
N GLU A 15 18.95 5.86 9.53
CA GLU A 15 19.80 5.60 8.36
C GLU A 15 20.09 4.10 8.14
N GLY A 16 19.59 3.22 9.02
CA GLY A 16 19.72 1.76 8.93
C GLY A 16 19.15 1.15 7.64
N GLY A 17 18.32 1.87 6.89
CA GLY A 17 17.65 1.36 5.69
C GLY A 17 18.61 0.97 4.56
N VAL A 18 19.65 1.77 4.28
CA VAL A 18 20.54 1.51 3.13
C VAL A 18 21.55 0.39 3.45
N LEU A 19 22.12 0.39 4.64
CA LEU A 19 23.04 -0.66 5.10
C LEU A 19 22.33 -2.02 5.25
N ASP A 20 21.07 -2.04 5.68
CA ASP A 20 20.29 -3.28 5.73
C ASP A 20 19.89 -3.79 4.33
N MET A 21 19.58 -2.88 3.40
CA MET A 21 19.40 -3.25 1.98
C MET A 21 20.67 -3.87 1.37
N LEU A 22 21.85 -3.34 1.71
CA LEU A 22 23.12 -3.90 1.25
C LEU A 22 23.40 -5.29 1.83
N LYS A 23 23.00 -5.57 3.08
CA LYS A 23 23.09 -6.92 3.69
C LYS A 23 22.18 -7.94 3.00
N ILE A 24 21.06 -7.51 2.39
CA ILE A 24 20.18 -8.37 1.58
C ILE A 24 20.83 -8.72 0.23
N ILE A 25 21.59 -7.79 -0.36
CA ILE A 25 22.31 -7.99 -1.63
C ILE A 25 23.53 -8.89 -1.41
N ALA A 26 24.15 -8.83 -0.23
CA ALA A 26 25.23 -9.73 0.14
C ALA A 26 24.77 -11.20 0.03
N ARG A 27 25.42 -11.95 -0.87
CA ARG A 27 25.13 -13.36 -1.10
C ARG A 27 25.26 -14.10 0.24
N PRO A 28 24.19 -14.74 0.76
CA PRO A 28 24.30 -15.50 1.99
C PRO A 28 25.36 -16.60 1.81
N PRO A 29 26.16 -16.91 2.84
CA PRO A 29 27.31 -17.82 2.73
C PRO A 29 26.91 -19.25 2.32
N VAL A 30 25.63 -19.63 2.48
CA VAL A 30 25.09 -20.91 2.06
C VAL A 30 23.93 -20.70 1.08
N ALA A 31 24.21 -20.82 -0.21
CA ALA A 31 23.17 -20.82 -1.23
C ALA A 31 22.51 -22.21 -1.29
N ARG A 32 21.20 -22.29 -1.02
CA ARG A 32 20.43 -23.51 -1.26
C ARG A 32 20.51 -23.89 -2.76
N LYS A 33 20.86 -25.13 -3.08
CA LYS A 33 20.86 -25.64 -4.46
C LYS A 33 19.44 -25.54 -5.01
N ARG A 34 19.27 -24.93 -6.19
CA ARG A 34 17.96 -24.88 -6.86
C ARG A 34 17.64 -26.28 -7.40
N PRO A 35 16.43 -26.81 -7.16
CA PRO A 35 16.02 -28.07 -7.74
C PRO A 35 15.86 -27.89 -9.27
N GLU A 36 16.24 -28.92 -10.02
CA GLU A 36 15.92 -29.01 -11.44
C GLU A 36 14.42 -29.22 -11.58
N LEU A 37 13.78 -28.44 -12.46
CA LEU A 37 12.35 -28.54 -12.71
C LEU A 37 12.12 -29.48 -13.88
N THR A 38 11.11 -30.33 -13.77
CA THR A 38 10.64 -31.10 -14.91
C THR A 38 10.05 -30.16 -15.96
N ARG A 39 10.04 -30.59 -17.23
CA ARG A 39 9.44 -29.82 -18.32
C ARG A 39 7.96 -29.49 -18.07
N GLU A 40 7.22 -30.46 -17.54
CA GLU A 40 5.81 -30.28 -17.16
C GLU A 40 5.61 -29.13 -16.16
N GLU A 41 6.48 -29.04 -15.15
CA GLU A 41 6.42 -27.98 -14.15
C GLU A 41 6.82 -26.62 -14.72
N LEU A 42 7.78 -26.57 -15.66
CA LEU A 42 8.13 -25.35 -16.40
C LEU A 42 6.94 -24.84 -17.24
N ASP A 43 6.30 -25.74 -17.99
CA ASP A 43 5.15 -25.41 -18.83
C ASP A 43 3.95 -24.94 -17.99
N ARG A 44 3.72 -25.60 -16.84
CA ARG A 44 2.69 -25.18 -15.87
C ARG A 44 2.94 -23.76 -15.36
N ARG A 45 4.18 -23.44 -14.98
CA ARG A 45 4.55 -22.08 -14.51
C ARG A 45 4.40 -21.05 -15.61
N ALA A 46 4.84 -21.35 -16.83
CA ALA A 46 4.71 -20.44 -17.97
C ALA A 46 3.23 -20.12 -18.26
N LYS A 47 2.37 -21.15 -18.24
CA LYS A 47 0.92 -20.97 -18.38
C LYS A 47 0.33 -20.09 -17.26
N LEU A 48 0.70 -20.38 -16.00
CA LEU A 48 0.21 -19.63 -14.85
C LEU A 48 0.59 -18.15 -14.92
N VAL A 49 1.84 -17.84 -15.28
CA VAL A 49 2.32 -16.46 -15.44
C VAL A 49 1.53 -15.75 -16.54
N LYS A 50 1.29 -16.41 -17.67
CA LYS A 50 0.50 -15.85 -18.77
C LYS A 50 -0.94 -15.52 -18.33
N GLU A 51 -1.57 -16.42 -17.58
CA GLU A 51 -2.92 -16.21 -17.05
C GLU A 51 -2.96 -15.10 -16.01
N TRP A 52 -1.95 -15.04 -15.13
CA TRP A 52 -1.79 -13.98 -14.15
C TRP A 52 -1.62 -12.60 -14.80
N SER A 53 -0.76 -12.48 -15.81
CA SER A 53 -0.60 -11.23 -16.56
C SER A 53 -1.92 -10.76 -17.19
N LYS A 54 -2.68 -11.68 -17.81
CA LYS A 54 -4.02 -11.38 -18.33
C LYS A 54 -4.98 -10.93 -17.23
N HIS A 55 -4.92 -11.54 -16.05
CA HIS A 55 -5.73 -11.14 -14.91
C HIS A 55 -5.40 -9.73 -14.45
N CYS A 56 -4.11 -9.43 -14.21
CA CYS A 56 -3.64 -8.11 -13.79
C CYS A 56 -4.07 -7.02 -14.78
N GLN A 57 -3.91 -7.24 -16.08
CA GLN A 57 -4.34 -6.28 -17.10
C GLN A 57 -5.86 -6.01 -17.03
N ARG A 58 -6.68 -7.04 -16.89
CA ARG A 58 -8.14 -6.87 -16.75
C ARG A 58 -8.51 -6.14 -15.46
N HIS A 59 -7.81 -6.43 -14.36
CA HIS A 59 -8.01 -5.74 -13.09
C HIS A 59 -7.69 -4.24 -13.23
N GLU A 60 -6.54 -3.91 -13.79
CA GLU A 60 -6.11 -2.53 -14.01
C GLU A 60 -7.07 -1.77 -14.92
N ASN A 61 -7.49 -2.36 -16.04
CA ASN A 61 -8.48 -1.77 -16.92
C ASN A 61 -9.80 -1.46 -16.20
N ARG A 62 -10.24 -2.34 -15.28
CA ARG A 62 -11.45 -2.11 -14.46
C ARG A 62 -11.25 -0.98 -13.46
N VAL A 63 -10.09 -0.91 -12.80
CA VAL A 63 -9.76 0.18 -11.87
C VAL A 63 -9.76 1.52 -12.61
N MET A 64 -9.05 1.60 -13.74
CA MET A 64 -8.97 2.81 -14.56
C MET A 64 -10.34 3.23 -15.08
N LYS A 65 -11.18 2.29 -15.52
CA LYS A 65 -12.56 2.57 -15.93
C LYS A 65 -13.38 3.17 -14.79
N ARG A 66 -13.31 2.59 -13.59
CA ARG A 66 -14.03 3.08 -12.40
C ARG A 66 -13.55 4.48 -11.98
N MET A 67 -12.24 4.71 -11.97
CA MET A 67 -11.67 6.03 -11.67
C MET A 67 -12.12 7.07 -12.70
N SER A 68 -12.06 6.75 -14.00
CA SER A 68 -12.54 7.64 -15.06
C SER A 68 -14.04 7.95 -14.93
N GLN A 69 -14.85 6.96 -14.59
CA GLN A 69 -16.28 7.17 -14.33
C GLN A 69 -16.52 8.08 -13.13
N ALA A 70 -15.79 7.89 -12.03
CA ALA A 70 -15.91 8.73 -10.84
C ALA A 70 -15.51 10.19 -11.13
N VAL A 71 -14.42 10.41 -11.88
CA VAL A 71 -13.99 11.75 -12.30
C VAL A 71 -15.04 12.41 -13.21
N LYS A 72 -15.53 11.69 -14.23
CA LYS A 72 -16.59 12.22 -15.11
C LYS A 72 -17.88 12.56 -14.36
N ALA A 73 -18.25 11.74 -13.37
CA ALA A 73 -19.42 12.00 -12.54
C ALA A 73 -19.21 13.26 -11.67
N ARG A 74 -18.04 13.40 -11.05
CA ARG A 74 -17.65 14.62 -10.31
C ARG A 74 -17.73 15.85 -11.20
N ASP A 75 -17.12 15.81 -12.38
CA ASP A 75 -17.04 16.98 -13.27
C ASP A 75 -18.44 17.39 -13.75
N ARG A 76 -19.30 16.43 -14.12
CA ARG A 76 -20.72 16.70 -14.45
C ARG A 76 -21.48 17.33 -13.28
N ALA A 77 -21.26 16.86 -12.06
CA ALA A 77 -21.89 17.44 -10.88
C ALA A 77 -21.43 18.89 -10.64
N LEU A 78 -20.15 19.20 -10.87
CA LEU A 78 -19.63 20.56 -10.77
C LEU A 78 -20.18 21.49 -11.87
N PHE A 79 -20.32 21.00 -13.11
CA PHE A 79 -20.96 21.77 -14.18
C PHE A 79 -22.41 22.10 -13.84
N ALA A 80 -23.19 21.11 -13.36
CA ALA A 80 -24.56 21.35 -12.94
C ALA A 80 -24.64 22.30 -11.73
N LEU A 81 -23.66 22.26 -10.82
CA LEU A 81 -23.60 23.18 -9.69
C LEU A 81 -23.34 24.62 -10.14
N ALA A 82 -22.52 24.83 -11.18
CA ALA A 82 -22.23 26.14 -11.73
C ALA A 82 -23.49 26.88 -12.22
N ASP A 83 -24.45 26.14 -12.79
CA ASP A 83 -25.72 26.71 -13.27
C ASP A 83 -26.69 27.05 -12.11
N ILE A 84 -26.48 26.47 -10.92
CA ILE A 84 -27.36 26.63 -9.76
C ILE A 84 -26.84 27.71 -8.80
N ASP A 85 -25.55 27.64 -8.45
CA ASP A 85 -24.94 28.49 -7.42
C ASP A 85 -23.41 28.58 -7.59
N GLU A 86 -22.94 29.77 -7.95
CA GLU A 86 -21.52 30.07 -8.16
C GLU A 86 -20.71 30.12 -6.85
N GLU A 87 -21.32 30.54 -5.73
CA GLU A 87 -20.65 30.61 -4.44
C GLU A 87 -20.36 29.21 -3.89
N LEU A 88 -21.32 28.28 -4.04
CA LEU A 88 -21.13 26.88 -3.69
C LEU A 88 -20.08 26.20 -4.58
N LEU A 89 -20.04 26.54 -5.87
CA LEU A 89 -19.00 26.05 -6.77
C LEU A 89 -17.60 26.48 -6.30
N TYR A 90 -17.43 27.75 -5.95
CA TYR A 90 -16.16 28.28 -5.44
C TYR A 90 -15.71 27.52 -4.19
N LYS A 91 -16.62 27.32 -3.24
CA LYS A 91 -16.35 26.56 -2.00
C LYS A 91 -15.99 25.10 -2.29
N ALA A 92 -16.69 24.44 -3.21
CA ALA A 92 -16.45 23.03 -3.56
C ALA A 92 -15.11 22.80 -4.26
N CYS A 93 -14.59 23.80 -5.00
CA CYS A 93 -13.30 23.74 -5.66
C CYS A 93 -12.11 24.01 -4.74
N MET A 94 -12.34 24.53 -3.52
CA MET A 94 -11.26 24.83 -2.59
C MET A 94 -10.64 23.55 -2.01
N PRO A 95 -9.29 23.49 -1.93
CA PRO A 95 -8.62 22.35 -1.33
C PRO A 95 -8.88 22.31 0.19
N ASP A 96 -9.38 21.17 0.67
CA ASP A 96 -9.60 20.94 2.10
C ASP A 96 -8.28 20.57 2.80
N SER A 97 -7.72 21.53 3.53
CA SER A 97 -6.49 21.37 4.30
C SER A 97 -6.66 20.48 5.53
N SER A 98 -7.88 20.30 6.02
CA SER A 98 -8.17 19.50 7.24
C SER A 98 -7.98 17.99 7.03
N ARG A 99 -7.99 17.55 5.77
CA ARG A 99 -7.84 16.13 5.39
C ARG A 99 -6.43 15.58 5.59
N TRP A 100 -5.45 16.45 5.82
CA TRP A 100 -4.04 16.07 6.01
C TRP A 100 -3.63 16.19 7.48
N PRO A 101 -2.98 15.17 8.08
CA PRO A 101 -2.51 13.93 7.47
C PRO A 101 -3.63 12.87 7.33
N LEU A 102 -3.74 12.27 6.13
CA LEU A 102 -4.69 11.19 5.86
C LEU A 102 -4.25 9.91 6.59
N LYS A 103 -5.06 9.45 7.56
CA LYS A 103 -4.85 8.19 8.28
C LYS A 103 -5.87 7.15 7.82
N ALA A 104 -5.40 6.08 7.20
CA ALA A 104 -6.21 4.92 6.84
C ALA A 104 -5.53 3.64 7.34
N SER A 105 -6.29 2.80 8.06
CA SER A 105 -5.78 1.49 8.48
C SER A 105 -5.78 0.53 7.29
N LYS A 106 -4.76 -0.32 7.20
CA LYS A 106 -4.75 -1.41 6.22
C LYS A 106 -5.71 -2.51 6.67
N PRO A 107 -6.41 -3.19 5.74
CA PRO A 107 -7.19 -4.36 6.09
C PRO A 107 -6.27 -5.43 6.69
N LEU A 108 -6.73 -6.05 7.77
CA LEU A 108 -6.05 -7.19 8.40
C LEU A 108 -6.50 -8.48 7.73
N ALA A 109 -5.63 -9.49 7.70
CA ALA A 109 -5.98 -10.82 7.19
C ALA A 109 -7.11 -11.47 8.00
N THR A 110 -7.13 -11.21 9.30
CA THR A 110 -8.17 -11.64 10.25
C THR A 110 -8.63 -10.43 11.05
N PRO A 111 -9.94 -10.23 11.26
CA PRO A 111 -10.43 -9.16 12.12
C PRO A 111 -9.97 -9.35 13.58
N PRO A 112 -9.83 -8.26 14.35
CA PRO A 112 -9.41 -8.35 15.75
C PRO A 112 -10.50 -9.01 16.62
N ILE A 113 -10.07 -9.85 17.57
CA ILE A 113 -10.96 -10.44 18.56
C ILE A 113 -11.21 -9.41 19.68
N PRO A 114 -12.47 -9.08 20.01
CA PRO A 114 -12.78 -8.15 21.10
C PRO A 114 -12.21 -8.64 22.44
N GLY A 115 -11.54 -7.76 23.19
CA GLY A 115 -11.02 -8.07 24.52
C GLY A 115 -9.78 -8.97 24.55
N TYR A 116 -9.19 -9.32 23.41
CA TYR A 116 -7.97 -10.12 23.37
C TYR A 116 -6.77 -9.36 23.97
N ASN A 117 -6.27 -9.87 25.09
CA ASN A 117 -5.03 -9.39 25.71
C ASN A 117 -3.91 -10.42 25.49
N PRO A 118 -2.95 -10.17 24.59
CA PRO A 118 -1.88 -11.13 24.28
C PRO A 118 -0.95 -11.44 25.47
N GLN A 119 -0.94 -10.62 26.52
CA GLN A 119 -0.09 -10.84 27.70
C GLN A 119 -0.79 -11.59 28.84
N ALA A 120 -2.11 -11.75 28.79
CA ALA A 120 -2.86 -12.48 29.83
C ALA A 120 -2.68 -14.00 29.72
N SER A 121 -2.40 -14.53 28.54
CA SER A 121 -2.22 -15.96 28.28
C SER A 121 -0.81 -16.48 28.53
N ALA A 122 0.17 -15.61 28.81
CA ALA A 122 1.58 -15.99 28.98
C ALA A 122 2.00 -16.31 30.43
N LYS A 123 1.04 -16.41 31.37
CA LYS A 123 1.29 -16.65 32.81
C LYS A 123 0.69 -17.96 33.34
N GLN A 124 0.44 -18.93 32.46
CA GLN A 124 0.06 -20.28 32.86
C GLN A 124 1.09 -21.26 32.28
N GLU A 125 2.22 -21.39 32.98
CA GLU A 125 3.05 -22.60 33.14
C GLU A 125 4.27 -22.27 34.00
#